data_AF-A0A183PRN9-F1
#
_entry.id   AF-A0A183PRN9-F1
#
_cell.length_a   1.000
_cell.length_b   1.000
_cell.length_c   1.000
_cell.angle_alpha   90.00
_cell.angle_beta   90.00
_cell.angle_gamma   90.00
#
_symmetry.space_group_name_H-M   'P 1'
#
loop_
_entity.id
_entity.type
_entity.pdbx_description
1 polymer ?
#
loop_
_entity_poly.entity_id
_entity_poly.type
_entity_poly.pdbx_seq_one_letter_code
_entity_poly.pdbx_strand_id
1 'polypeptide(L)'
;MATATSSSKQPVCVPDSVTEDKVVHWKIHRRQLVNPSVSICELVDDASGKIDIRAPGYGWVTKMKDEGAVVVPGEGGISGERITDASASIPMVHAIPELHVSETVADEIALQDQQSLLAARKLVLLVDLDQTIIHTTNDPKAFKYKDVHRYRLPGSPLVYHTRLRPHLEKVLDCLSQYYQMHICTFGNRVYAHQLASMIDPKRRYFSQRILSRDECFNPVTKSANLKALFPRGLNLVCIIDDRGEVWDWSSNLIHVKPYR
;
A
#
# COMPACT_ATOMS: atom_id res chain seq x y z
N MET A 1 11.10 11.88 -26.49
CA MET A 1 10.99 12.62 -25.21
C MET A 1 9.52 12.92 -24.99
N ALA A 2 8.84 12.12 -24.15
CA ALA A 2 7.46 12.38 -23.75
C ALA A 2 7.47 12.53 -22.23
N THR A 3 7.11 13.72 -21.78
CA THR A 3 7.02 14.14 -20.39
C THR A 3 5.95 13.33 -19.66
N ALA A 4 6.34 12.65 -18.59
CA ALA A 4 5.44 11.91 -17.73
C ALA A 4 4.57 12.89 -16.93
N THR A 5 3.27 12.87 -17.16
CA THR A 5 2.29 13.52 -16.28
C THR A 5 2.15 12.68 -15.02
N SER A 6 2.78 13.15 -13.93
CA SER A 6 2.58 12.61 -12.59
C SER A 6 1.09 12.69 -12.22
N SER A 7 0.48 11.60 -11.75
CA SER A 7 -0.77 11.71 -11.00
C SER A 7 -0.43 12.36 -9.65
N SER A 8 -0.46 13.69 -9.61
CA SER A 8 -0.24 14.47 -8.41
C SER A 8 -1.32 14.11 -7.40
N LYS A 9 -0.90 13.71 -6.19
CA LYS A 9 -1.77 13.67 -5.02
C LYS A 9 -2.24 15.10 -4.79
N GLN A 10 -3.48 15.39 -5.12
CA GLN A 10 -4.00 16.74 -4.95
C GLN A 10 -4.18 17.03 -3.46
N PRO A 11 -3.53 18.07 -2.92
CA PRO A 11 -3.80 18.53 -1.57
C PRO A 11 -5.26 18.94 -1.42
N VAL A 12 -5.77 18.84 -0.19
CA VAL A 12 -6.99 19.54 0.18
C VAL A 12 -6.62 21.01 0.35
N CYS A 13 -6.84 21.78 -0.71
CA CYS A 13 -6.65 23.23 -0.69
C CYS A 13 -7.97 23.91 -0.32
N VAL A 14 -7.85 25.10 0.25
CA VAL A 14 -8.96 26.05 0.28
C VAL A 14 -9.36 26.33 -1.19
N PRO A 15 -10.64 26.12 -1.58
CA PRO A 15 -11.06 26.37 -2.95
C PRO A 15 -10.80 27.83 -3.37
N ASP A 16 -10.42 28.05 -4.62
CA ASP A 16 -10.16 29.41 -5.16
C ASP A 16 -11.40 30.33 -5.11
N SER A 17 -12.59 29.75 -4.88
CA SER A 17 -13.83 30.49 -4.65
C SER A 17 -13.91 31.17 -3.27
N VAL A 18 -12.97 30.89 -2.36
CA VAL A 18 -12.88 31.52 -1.05
C VAL A 18 -12.02 32.78 -1.18
N THR A 19 -12.64 33.95 -1.04
CA THR A 19 -11.99 35.26 -1.22
C THR A 19 -11.66 35.97 0.08
N GLU A 20 -12.06 35.40 1.22
CA GLU A 20 -11.91 35.97 2.56
C GLU A 20 -11.43 34.90 3.54
N ASP A 21 -10.80 35.33 4.62
CA ASP A 21 -10.28 34.47 5.67
C ASP A 21 -11.40 33.62 6.30
N LYS A 22 -11.17 32.30 6.41
CA LYS A 22 -12.14 31.36 7.00
C LYS A 22 -11.56 30.62 8.19
N VAL A 23 -12.43 30.26 9.13
CA VAL A 23 -12.08 29.45 10.30
C VAL A 23 -12.31 27.97 9.97
N VAL A 24 -11.34 27.12 10.30
CA VAL A 24 -11.40 25.68 10.06
C VAL A 24 -12.09 24.96 11.23
N HIS A 25 -13.10 24.16 10.90
CA HIS A 25 -13.75 23.21 11.81
C HIS A 25 -13.60 21.78 11.31
N TRP A 26 -12.84 20.95 12.02
CA TRP A 26 -12.61 19.56 11.61
C TRP A 26 -13.76 18.64 12.02
N LYS A 27 -14.22 17.82 11.07
CA LYS A 27 -15.21 16.75 11.32
C LYS A 27 -14.56 15.38 11.51
N ILE A 28 -13.24 15.34 11.44
CA ILE A 28 -12.42 14.15 11.47
C ILE A 28 -11.24 14.34 12.41
N HIS A 29 -10.63 13.24 12.83
CA HIS A 29 -9.42 13.27 13.65
C HIS A 29 -8.19 12.82 12.86
N ARG A 30 -7.01 13.19 13.35
CA ARG A 30 -5.73 12.70 12.80
C ARG A 30 -5.73 11.17 12.80
N ARG A 31 -5.21 10.57 11.72
CA ARG A 31 -5.24 9.12 11.50
C ARG A 31 -6.65 8.53 11.38
N GLN A 32 -7.68 9.31 11.05
CA GLN A 32 -8.96 8.77 10.60
C GLN A 32 -8.89 8.38 9.12
N LEU A 33 -9.53 7.25 8.77
CA LEU A 33 -9.66 6.81 7.39
C LEU A 33 -10.81 7.56 6.71
N VAL A 34 -10.56 8.17 5.55
CA VAL A 34 -11.55 8.94 4.79
C VAL A 34 -11.72 8.41 3.37
N ASN A 35 -12.89 8.62 2.79
CA ASN A 35 -13.24 8.31 1.41
C ASN A 35 -13.93 9.53 0.75
N PRO A 36 -14.12 9.57 -0.58
CA PRO A 36 -14.68 10.74 -1.28
C PRO A 36 -16.08 11.18 -0.84
N SER A 37 -16.81 10.36 -0.09
CA SER A 37 -18.12 10.68 0.47
C SER A 37 -18.05 11.31 1.87
N VAL A 38 -16.87 11.37 2.49
CA VAL A 38 -16.66 11.94 3.84
C VAL A 38 -16.33 13.43 3.73
N SER A 39 -17.12 14.26 4.41
CA SER A 39 -16.76 15.66 4.69
C SER A 39 -15.66 15.69 5.75
N ILE A 40 -14.52 16.25 5.39
CA ILE A 40 -13.31 16.33 6.21
C ILE A 40 -13.37 17.53 7.16
N CYS A 41 -13.69 18.71 6.64
CA CYS A 41 -13.82 19.92 7.44
C CYS A 41 -14.87 20.86 6.86
N GLU A 42 -15.39 21.73 7.73
CA GLU A 42 -16.17 22.90 7.36
C GLU A 42 -15.27 24.14 7.45
N LEU A 43 -15.31 24.98 6.43
CA LEU A 43 -14.83 26.36 6.51
C LEU A 43 -16.02 27.26 6.80
N VAL A 44 -15.91 28.07 7.84
CA VAL A 44 -16.98 28.97 8.29
C VAL A 44 -16.46 30.40 8.38
N ASP A 45 -17.32 31.35 8.03
CA ASP A 45 -17.17 32.77 8.32
C ASP A 45 -18.53 33.35 8.70
N ASP A 46 -18.49 34.41 9.51
CA ASP A 46 -19.64 35.10 10.08
C ASP A 46 -20.46 35.84 9.01
N ALA A 47 -19.89 36.15 7.84
CA ALA A 47 -20.56 36.91 6.78
C ALA A 47 -21.04 36.09 5.56
N SER A 48 -20.35 35.00 5.17
CA SER A 48 -20.52 34.40 3.82
C SER A 48 -20.87 32.90 3.76
N GLY A 49 -21.15 32.27 4.90
CA GLY A 49 -21.74 30.92 4.96
C GLY A 49 -20.74 29.76 4.98
N LYS A 50 -21.25 28.54 5.18
CA LYS A 50 -20.45 27.33 5.42
C LYS A 50 -20.05 26.61 4.12
N ILE A 51 -18.79 26.19 4.03
CA ILE A 51 -18.25 25.41 2.91
C ILE A 51 -17.76 24.05 3.41
N ASP A 52 -18.35 22.97 2.90
CA ASP A 52 -17.92 21.60 3.19
C ASP A 52 -16.77 21.18 2.26
N ILE A 53 -15.66 20.77 2.85
CA ILE A 53 -14.54 20.18 2.13
C ILE A 53 -14.58 18.66 2.24
N ARG A 54 -14.62 17.98 1.11
CA ARG A 54 -14.63 16.50 1.03
C ARG A 54 -13.25 15.93 0.75
N ALA A 55 -13.08 14.65 1.04
CA ALA A 55 -11.84 13.95 0.71
C ALA A 55 -11.62 13.89 -0.82
N PRO A 56 -10.42 14.22 -1.32
CA PRO A 56 -10.10 14.16 -2.75
C PRO A 56 -9.92 12.70 -3.23
N GLY A 57 -9.89 11.74 -2.31
CA GLY A 57 -9.65 10.33 -2.58
C GLY A 57 -9.79 9.48 -1.31
N TYR A 58 -9.42 8.21 -1.43
CA TYR A 58 -9.27 7.32 -0.27
C TYR A 58 -7.91 7.55 0.40
N GLY A 59 -7.88 7.71 1.72
CA GLY A 59 -6.61 7.92 2.42
C GLY A 59 -6.73 8.16 3.93
N TRP A 60 -5.58 8.28 4.58
CA TRP A 60 -5.48 8.65 5.99
C TRP A 60 -5.17 10.14 6.12
N VAL A 61 -5.72 10.76 7.15
CA VAL A 61 -5.43 12.16 7.45
C VAL A 61 -4.10 12.24 8.20
N THR A 62 -3.08 12.77 7.52
CA THR A 62 -1.68 12.77 7.98
C THR A 62 -1.30 14.05 8.72
N LYS A 63 -1.90 15.18 8.35
CA LYS A 63 -1.69 16.50 8.95
C LYS A 63 -3.00 17.29 8.91
N MET A 64 -3.30 17.97 10.01
CA MET A 64 -4.43 18.91 10.14
C MET A 64 -3.85 20.21 10.70
N LYS A 65 -4.38 21.38 10.30
CA LYS A 65 -4.19 22.62 11.07
C LYS A 65 -4.92 22.49 12.41
N ASP A 66 -4.58 23.33 13.37
CA ASP A 66 -5.31 23.37 14.65
C ASP A 66 -6.79 23.73 14.43
N GLU A 67 -7.66 23.21 15.31
CA GLU A 67 -9.08 23.58 15.32
C GLU A 67 -9.22 25.09 15.56
N GLY A 68 -10.03 25.77 14.75
CA GLY A 68 -10.17 27.22 14.82
C GLY A 68 -9.05 28.01 14.14
N ALA A 69 -8.10 27.35 13.47
CA ALA A 69 -7.09 28.05 12.70
C ALA A 69 -7.71 28.83 11.52
N VAL A 70 -7.18 30.02 11.26
CA VAL A 70 -7.56 30.83 10.11
C VAL A 70 -6.80 30.34 8.87
N VAL A 71 -7.51 30.20 7.76
CA VAL A 71 -6.93 29.91 6.44
C VAL A 71 -7.19 31.08 5.50
N VAL A 72 -6.13 31.56 4.85
CA VAL A 72 -6.22 32.61 3.83
C VAL A 72 -6.40 32.00 2.42
N PRO A 73 -6.97 32.75 1.46
CA PRO A 73 -7.06 32.30 0.07
C PRO A 73 -5.67 31.92 -0.49
N GLY A 74 -5.54 30.71 -1.05
CA GLY A 74 -4.28 30.21 -1.60
C GLY A 74 -3.28 29.66 -0.57
N GLU A 75 -3.62 29.62 0.73
CA GLU A 75 -2.76 29.00 1.75
C GLU A 75 -2.88 27.47 1.72
N GLY A 76 -1.75 26.80 1.46
CA GLY A 76 -1.62 25.35 1.43
C GLY A 76 -0.19 24.95 1.11
N GLY A 77 0.28 23.81 1.62
CA GLY A 77 1.62 23.32 1.34
C GLY A 77 1.74 22.73 -0.07
N ILE A 78 2.89 22.92 -0.72
CA ILE A 78 3.20 22.29 -2.00
C ILE A 78 3.52 20.81 -1.74
N SER A 79 2.95 19.92 -2.56
CA SER A 79 3.28 18.49 -2.52
C SER A 79 4.80 18.29 -2.63
N GLY A 80 5.43 17.81 -1.56
CA GLY A 80 6.86 17.46 -1.56
C GLY A 80 7.81 18.56 -1.11
N GLU A 81 7.36 19.63 -0.44
CA GLU A 81 8.27 20.50 0.30
C GLU A 81 8.95 19.72 1.42
N ARG A 82 10.20 19.30 1.15
CA ARG A 82 11.17 18.84 2.14
C ARG A 82 11.47 20.02 3.06
N ILE A 83 10.96 19.98 4.28
CA ILE A 83 11.70 20.59 5.39
C ILE A 83 12.91 19.68 5.59
N THR A 84 14.09 20.22 5.32
CA THR A 84 15.37 19.53 5.48
C THR A 84 15.52 18.97 6.90
N ASP A 85 16.18 17.81 6.96
CA ASP A 85 16.57 17.04 8.14
C ASP A 85 15.44 16.38 8.96
N ALA A 86 14.64 15.54 8.29
CA ALA A 86 13.90 14.48 8.98
C ALA A 86 14.83 13.26 9.18
N SER A 87 15.19 12.98 10.44
CA SER A 87 16.09 11.91 10.90
C SER A 87 15.52 10.48 10.79
N ALA A 88 14.54 10.24 9.93
CA ALA A 88 13.82 8.97 9.85
C ALA A 88 14.01 8.33 8.46
N SER A 89 14.64 7.15 8.40
CA SER A 89 15.15 6.52 7.17
C SER A 89 14.55 5.15 6.83
N ILE A 90 13.72 4.57 7.71
CA ILE A 90 13.25 3.17 7.56
C ILE A 90 11.71 3.13 7.40
N PRO A 91 11.19 2.65 6.25
CA PRO A 91 9.75 2.43 6.07
C PRO A 91 9.30 1.19 6.83
N MET A 92 8.31 1.38 7.69
CA MET A 92 8.10 0.46 8.81
C MET A 92 6.87 -0.42 8.74
N VAL A 93 6.02 -0.26 7.72
CA VAL A 93 4.88 -1.16 7.52
C VAL A 93 4.57 -1.27 6.03
N HIS A 94 4.35 -2.49 5.54
CA HIS A 94 3.81 -2.76 4.20
C HIS A 94 2.48 -2.03 3.88
N ALA A 95 1.82 -1.49 4.90
CA ALA A 95 0.59 -0.72 4.77
C ALA A 95 0.82 0.77 4.49
N ILE A 96 1.98 1.33 4.88
CA ILE A 96 2.27 2.78 4.80
C ILE A 96 3.77 2.98 4.48
N PRO A 97 4.17 2.92 3.20
CA PRO A 97 5.56 3.17 2.79
C PRO A 97 6.08 4.58 3.16
N GLU A 98 5.18 5.52 3.47
CA GLU A 98 5.51 6.90 3.85
C GLU A 98 5.78 7.07 5.35
N LEU A 99 5.49 6.06 6.18
CA LEU A 99 5.72 6.11 7.62
C LEU A 99 7.19 5.81 7.91
N HIS A 100 7.94 6.88 8.14
CA HIS A 100 9.33 6.82 8.60
C HIS A 100 9.33 7.07 10.10
N VAL A 101 10.01 6.20 10.85
CA VAL A 101 10.27 6.36 12.29
C VAL A 101 11.76 6.35 12.54
N SER A 102 12.19 6.77 13.74
CA SER A 102 13.58 6.61 14.14
C SER A 102 13.97 5.13 14.16
N GLU A 103 15.25 4.85 13.99
CA GLU A 103 15.79 3.48 14.04
C GLU A 103 15.45 2.77 15.36
N THR A 104 15.50 3.48 16.48
CA THR A 104 15.12 2.96 17.80
C THR A 104 13.66 2.52 17.87
N VAL A 105 12.74 3.34 17.36
CA VAL A 105 11.31 3.01 17.32
C VAL A 105 11.04 1.89 16.31
N ALA A 106 11.83 1.83 15.23
CA ALA A 106 11.76 0.75 14.26
C ALA A 106 12.11 -0.60 14.89
N ASP A 107 13.20 -0.63 15.65
CA ASP A 107 13.65 -1.82 16.37
C ASP A 107 12.66 -2.27 17.44
N GLU A 108 12.07 -1.34 18.21
CA GLU A 108 11.05 -1.65 19.21
C GLU A 108 9.81 -2.31 18.60
N ILE A 109 9.30 -1.76 17.49
CA ILE A 109 8.14 -2.32 16.80
C ILE A 109 8.49 -3.68 16.18
N ALA A 110 9.67 -3.80 15.55
CA ALA A 110 10.11 -5.07 14.99
C ALA A 110 10.26 -6.16 16.08
N LEU A 111 10.74 -5.79 17.28
CA LEU A 111 10.80 -6.69 18.43
C LEU A 111 9.40 -7.13 18.88
N GLN A 112 8.47 -6.20 18.98
CA GLN A 112 7.08 -6.49 19.37
C GLN A 112 6.38 -7.40 18.36
N ASP A 113 6.58 -7.16 17.06
CA ASP A 113 6.06 -8.00 15.99
C ASP A 113 6.65 -9.40 16.05
N GLN A 114 7.96 -9.52 16.26
CA GLN A 114 8.64 -10.79 16.46
C GLN A 114 8.07 -11.58 17.65
N GLN A 115 7.87 -10.92 18.80
CA GLN A 115 7.29 -11.56 19.99
C GLN A 115 5.85 -12.01 19.74
N SER A 116 5.06 -11.19 19.05
CA SER A 116 3.67 -11.50 18.70
C SER A 116 3.57 -12.72 17.77
N LEU A 117 4.45 -12.81 16.77
CA LEU A 117 4.55 -13.96 15.88
C LEU A 117 4.91 -15.24 16.65
N LEU A 118 5.93 -15.17 17.52
CA LEU A 118 6.36 -16.30 18.34
C LEU A 118 5.26 -16.76 19.31
N ALA A 119 4.57 -15.84 19.97
CA ALA A 119 3.44 -16.13 20.86
C ALA A 119 2.29 -16.81 20.10
N ALA A 120 2.02 -16.36 18.86
CA ALA A 120 1.05 -16.99 17.98
C ALA A 120 1.55 -18.28 17.31
N ARG A 121 2.81 -18.68 17.54
CA ARG A 121 3.51 -19.78 16.86
C ARG A 121 3.47 -19.67 15.34
N LYS A 122 3.62 -18.45 14.82
CA LYS A 122 3.62 -18.14 13.40
C LYS A 122 4.97 -17.65 12.90
N LEU A 123 5.23 -17.91 11.63
CA LEU A 123 6.31 -17.32 10.84
C LEU A 123 5.74 -16.23 9.91
N VAL A 124 6.61 -15.51 9.22
CA VAL A 124 6.24 -14.63 8.11
C VAL A 124 6.40 -15.39 6.80
N LEU A 125 5.42 -15.26 5.90
CA LEU A 125 5.52 -15.77 4.54
C LEU A 125 5.39 -14.63 3.53
N LEU A 126 6.46 -14.37 2.78
CA LEU A 126 6.43 -13.49 1.62
C LEU A 126 5.96 -14.29 0.40
N VAL A 127 4.90 -13.81 -0.23
CA VAL A 127 4.20 -14.48 -1.32
C VAL A 127 4.28 -13.61 -2.56
N ASP A 128 4.98 -14.09 -3.59
CA ASP A 128 4.91 -13.49 -4.92
C ASP A 128 3.58 -13.81 -5.62
N LEU A 129 3.21 -12.98 -6.61
CA LEU A 129 1.96 -13.11 -7.35
C LEU A 129 2.14 -13.85 -8.68
N ASP A 130 2.72 -13.17 -9.66
CA ASP A 130 2.77 -13.60 -11.06
C ASP A 130 3.65 -14.83 -11.24
N GLN A 131 3.13 -15.87 -11.89
CA GLN A 131 3.76 -17.19 -12.02
C GLN A 131 4.01 -17.93 -10.68
N THR A 132 3.68 -17.33 -9.53
CA THR A 132 3.74 -17.98 -8.22
C THR A 132 2.36 -18.49 -7.79
N ILE A 133 1.39 -17.61 -7.50
CA ILE A 133 0.02 -17.99 -7.10
C ILE A 133 -1.04 -17.64 -8.15
N ILE A 134 -0.69 -16.86 -9.17
CA ILE A 134 -1.57 -16.49 -10.28
C ILE A 134 -0.80 -16.49 -11.61
N HIS A 135 -1.53 -16.42 -12.71
CA HIS A 135 -0.97 -16.09 -14.02
C HIS A 135 -1.87 -15.04 -14.68
N THR A 136 -1.27 -13.89 -15.03
CA THR A 136 -1.94 -12.80 -15.73
C THR A 136 -1.41 -12.60 -17.15
N THR A 137 -2.31 -12.38 -18.11
CA THR A 137 -1.97 -12.03 -19.49
C THR A 137 -2.90 -10.94 -20.03
N ASN A 138 -2.44 -10.22 -21.05
CA ASN A 138 -3.25 -9.26 -21.80
C ASN A 138 -3.72 -9.84 -23.15
N ASP A 139 -3.40 -11.10 -23.45
CA ASP A 139 -3.86 -11.78 -24.67
C ASP A 139 -5.39 -11.94 -24.62
N PRO A 140 -6.14 -11.32 -25.56
CA PRO A 140 -7.58 -11.48 -25.62
C PRO A 140 -7.99 -12.95 -25.73
N LYS A 141 -7.18 -13.83 -26.33
CA LYS A 141 -7.51 -15.25 -26.50
C LYS A 141 -7.55 -16.03 -25.18
N ALA A 142 -7.13 -15.44 -24.07
CA ALA A 142 -7.16 -16.09 -22.75
C ALA A 142 -8.58 -16.50 -22.30
N PHE A 143 -9.64 -15.88 -22.82
CA PHE A 143 -11.03 -16.24 -22.48
C PHE A 143 -11.39 -17.69 -22.83
N LYS A 144 -10.63 -18.36 -23.71
CA LYS A 144 -10.89 -19.76 -24.07
C LYS A 144 -10.66 -20.72 -22.88
N TYR A 145 -9.94 -20.28 -21.85
CA TYR A 145 -9.68 -21.06 -20.66
C TYR A 145 -10.75 -20.80 -19.59
N LYS A 146 -11.12 -21.85 -18.85
CA LYS A 146 -12.03 -21.75 -17.70
C LYS A 146 -11.35 -21.03 -16.53
N ASP A 147 -12.17 -20.43 -15.66
CA ASP A 147 -11.76 -19.80 -14.41
C ASP A 147 -10.77 -18.63 -14.57
N VAL A 148 -10.95 -17.85 -15.64
CA VAL A 148 -10.18 -16.63 -15.92
C VAL A 148 -10.99 -15.41 -15.52
N HIS A 149 -10.43 -14.60 -14.62
CA HIS A 149 -10.99 -13.32 -14.21
C HIS A 149 -10.54 -12.21 -15.15
N ARG A 150 -11.50 -11.38 -15.59
CA ARG A 150 -11.26 -10.26 -16.51
C ARG A 150 -11.49 -8.94 -15.79
N TYR A 151 -10.53 -8.03 -15.89
CA TYR A 151 -10.64 -6.69 -15.30
C TYR A 151 -9.81 -5.66 -16.05
N ARG A 152 -10.02 -4.38 -15.74
CA ARG A 152 -9.18 -3.27 -16.18
C ARG A 152 -8.66 -2.54 -14.95
N LEU A 153 -7.42 -2.08 -15.02
CA LEU A 153 -6.87 -1.21 -13.99
C LEU A 153 -7.26 0.24 -14.28
N PRO A 154 -7.56 1.06 -13.25
CA PRO A 154 -7.76 2.50 -13.42
C PRO A 154 -6.61 3.14 -14.21
N GLY A 155 -6.94 3.94 -15.22
CA GLY A 155 -5.94 4.61 -16.07
C GLY A 155 -5.21 3.71 -17.08
N SER A 156 -5.53 2.41 -17.15
CA SER A 156 -4.94 1.50 -18.14
C SER A 156 -5.95 1.16 -19.24
N PRO A 157 -5.58 1.26 -20.53
CA PRO A 157 -6.43 0.81 -21.63
C PRO A 157 -6.44 -0.73 -21.77
N LEU A 158 -5.55 -1.42 -21.06
CA LEU A 158 -5.36 -2.87 -21.16
C LEU A 158 -6.44 -3.63 -20.39
N VAL A 159 -6.82 -4.77 -20.95
CA VAL A 159 -7.68 -5.75 -20.29
C VAL A 159 -6.79 -6.87 -19.78
N TYR A 160 -6.82 -7.09 -18.47
CA TYR A 160 -6.06 -8.13 -17.80
C TYR A 160 -6.94 -9.38 -17.67
N HIS A 161 -6.32 -10.52 -17.94
CA HIS A 161 -6.90 -11.85 -17.81
C HIS A 161 -6.06 -12.63 -16.80
N THR A 162 -6.61 -12.88 -15.62
CA THR A 162 -5.89 -13.55 -14.54
C THR A 162 -6.54 -14.87 -14.18
N ARG A 163 -5.73 -15.92 -14.09
CA ARG A 163 -6.14 -17.21 -13.55
C ARG A 163 -5.44 -17.47 -12.22
N LEU A 164 -6.19 -17.92 -11.24
CA LEU A 164 -5.64 -18.34 -9.95
C LEU A 164 -5.01 -19.73 -10.06
N ARG A 165 -3.89 -19.96 -9.38
CA ARG A 165 -3.28 -21.29 -9.31
C ARG A 165 -4.26 -22.27 -8.66
N PRO A 166 -4.44 -23.49 -9.20
CA PRO A 166 -5.41 -24.44 -8.66
C PRO A 166 -5.23 -24.67 -7.15
N HIS A 167 -6.35 -24.77 -6.44
CA HIS A 167 -6.41 -24.96 -4.98
C HIS A 167 -5.85 -23.81 -4.12
N LEU A 168 -5.68 -22.60 -4.69
CA LEU A 168 -5.12 -21.45 -3.97
C LEU A 168 -5.79 -21.18 -2.62
N GLU A 169 -7.13 -21.10 -2.56
CA GLU A 169 -7.84 -20.81 -1.31
C GLU A 169 -7.53 -21.84 -0.21
N LYS A 170 -7.56 -23.14 -0.55
CA LYS A 170 -7.23 -24.23 0.39
C LYS A 170 -5.79 -24.14 0.90
N VAL A 171 -4.87 -23.75 0.01
CA VAL A 171 -3.45 -23.55 0.37
C VAL A 171 -3.30 -22.35 1.30
N LEU A 172 -3.92 -21.21 0.98
CA LEU A 172 -3.89 -20.02 1.83
C LEU A 172 -4.55 -20.27 3.20
N ASP A 173 -5.61 -21.07 3.26
CA ASP A 173 -6.22 -21.51 4.51
C ASP A 173 -5.26 -22.29 5.40
N CYS A 174 -4.61 -23.30 4.83
CA CYS A 174 -3.61 -24.09 5.54
C CYS A 174 -2.45 -23.21 6.02
N LEU A 175 -1.89 -22.39 5.13
CA LEU A 175 -0.75 -21.52 5.43
C LEU A 175 -1.10 -20.46 6.48
N SER A 176 -2.31 -19.91 6.48
CA SER A 176 -2.74 -18.88 7.44
C SER A 176 -2.69 -19.32 8.91
N GLN A 177 -2.71 -20.63 9.17
CA GLN A 177 -2.57 -21.21 10.51
C GLN A 177 -1.15 -21.07 11.04
N TYR A 178 -0.14 -21.13 10.17
CA TYR A 178 1.28 -21.16 10.52
C TYR A 178 2.02 -19.89 10.13
N TYR A 179 1.45 -19.08 9.24
CA TYR A 179 2.11 -17.91 8.66
C TYR A 179 1.25 -16.66 8.76
N GLN A 180 1.89 -15.54 9.09
CA GLN A 180 1.43 -14.21 8.72
C GLN A 180 1.89 -13.97 7.28
N MET A 181 0.95 -13.85 6.34
CA MET A 181 1.27 -13.78 4.91
C MET A 181 1.30 -12.33 4.41
N HIS A 182 2.27 -12.05 3.54
CA HIS A 182 2.53 -10.76 2.93
C HIS A 182 2.65 -10.95 1.41
N ILE A 183 2.02 -10.09 0.62
CA ILE A 183 2.27 -10.05 -0.81
C ILE A 183 3.58 -9.32 -1.05
N CYS A 184 4.46 -9.86 -1.90
CA CYS A 184 5.69 -9.20 -2.35
C CYS A 184 5.85 -9.38 -3.86
N THR A 185 5.52 -8.35 -4.64
CA THR A 185 5.41 -8.44 -6.11
C THR A 185 6.14 -7.30 -6.80
N PHE A 186 6.61 -7.54 -8.03
CA PHE A 186 7.05 -6.49 -8.95
C PHE A 186 5.93 -5.88 -9.79
N GLY A 187 4.67 -6.27 -9.55
CA GLY A 187 3.51 -5.52 -10.01
C GLY A 187 3.46 -4.14 -9.35
N ASN A 188 2.84 -3.16 -10.03
CA ASN A 188 2.58 -1.86 -9.42
C ASN A 188 1.50 -1.96 -8.33
N ARG A 189 1.37 -0.92 -7.51
CA ARG A 189 0.47 -0.92 -6.35
C ARG A 189 -0.99 -1.15 -6.73
N VAL A 190 -1.46 -0.51 -7.79
CA VAL A 190 -2.85 -0.63 -8.28
C VAL A 190 -3.16 -2.08 -8.69
N TYR A 191 -2.23 -2.71 -9.41
CA TYR A 191 -2.32 -4.12 -9.80
C TYR A 191 -2.32 -5.06 -8.59
N ALA A 192 -1.39 -4.87 -7.66
CA ALA A 192 -1.28 -5.70 -6.47
C ALA A 192 -2.54 -5.64 -5.60
N HIS A 193 -3.12 -4.44 -5.41
CA HIS A 193 -4.38 -4.27 -4.67
C HIS A 193 -5.59 -4.86 -5.39
N GLN A 194 -5.65 -4.74 -6.72
CA GLN A 194 -6.72 -5.34 -7.51
C GLN A 194 -6.73 -6.87 -7.35
N LEU A 195 -5.55 -7.49 -7.43
CA LEU A 195 -5.40 -8.94 -7.25
C LEU A 195 -5.63 -9.38 -5.81
N ALA A 196 -5.11 -8.64 -4.82
CA ALA A 196 -5.37 -8.94 -3.41
C ALA A 196 -6.87 -8.90 -3.11
N SER A 197 -7.62 -7.98 -3.70
CA SER A 197 -9.08 -7.90 -3.53
C SER A 197 -9.82 -9.08 -4.18
N MET A 198 -9.25 -9.65 -5.25
CA MET A 198 -9.77 -10.85 -5.92
C MET A 198 -9.46 -12.14 -5.14
N ILE A 199 -8.23 -12.25 -4.61
CA ILE A 199 -7.75 -13.44 -3.89
C ILE A 199 -8.26 -13.48 -2.44
N ASP A 200 -8.31 -12.32 -1.79
CA ASP A 200 -8.63 -12.16 -0.38
C ASP A 200 -9.70 -11.08 -0.15
N PRO A 201 -10.94 -11.27 -0.66
CA PRO A 201 -12.00 -10.27 -0.57
C PRO A 201 -12.38 -9.93 0.88
N LYS A 202 -12.17 -10.88 1.82
CA LYS A 202 -12.43 -10.71 3.26
C LYS A 202 -11.21 -10.20 4.03
N ARG A 203 -10.08 -9.95 3.38
CA ARG A 203 -8.82 -9.45 3.98
C ARG A 203 -8.28 -10.33 5.13
N ARG A 204 -8.53 -11.64 5.07
CA ARG A 204 -8.18 -12.62 6.12
C ARG A 204 -6.75 -13.12 6.02
N TYR A 205 -6.13 -13.06 4.84
CA TYR A 205 -4.80 -13.61 4.57
C TYR A 205 -3.73 -12.54 4.58
N PHE A 206 -3.91 -11.49 3.78
CA PHE A 206 -2.89 -10.47 3.53
C PHE A 206 -3.24 -9.15 4.21
N SER A 207 -4.53 -8.87 4.40
CA SER A 207 -5.01 -7.61 4.96
C SER A 207 -4.46 -6.37 4.22
N GLN A 208 -3.45 -5.69 4.78
CA GLN A 208 -2.75 -4.54 4.17
C GLN A 208 -1.26 -4.82 3.94
N ARG A 209 -0.82 -6.08 4.09
CA ARG A 209 0.59 -6.48 3.99
C ARG A 209 0.96 -6.72 2.53
N ILE A 210 1.09 -5.65 1.76
CA ILE A 210 1.39 -5.69 0.33
C ILE A 210 2.61 -4.82 0.05
N LEU A 211 3.71 -5.45 -0.39
CA LEU A 211 4.86 -4.78 -0.99
C LEU A 211 4.75 -4.89 -2.51
N SER A 212 4.56 -3.77 -3.17
CA SER A 212 4.56 -3.70 -4.64
C SER A 212 5.88 -3.13 -5.14
N ARG A 213 6.06 -3.10 -6.46
CA ARG A 213 7.22 -2.46 -7.10
C ARG A 213 7.39 -1.01 -6.69
N ASP A 214 6.29 -0.32 -6.42
CA ASP A 214 6.29 1.12 -6.13
C ASP A 214 6.93 1.40 -4.76
N GLU A 215 7.03 0.39 -3.89
CA GLU A 215 7.72 0.45 -2.59
C GLU A 215 9.07 -0.31 -2.58
N CYS A 216 9.44 -0.98 -3.68
CA CYS A 216 10.70 -1.70 -3.74
C CYS A 216 11.86 -0.71 -3.88
N PHE A 217 12.83 -0.76 -2.96
CA PHE A 217 14.04 0.08 -3.07
C PHE A 217 14.86 -0.18 -4.32
N ASN A 218 14.79 -1.42 -4.83
CA ASN A 218 15.50 -1.84 -6.03
C ASN A 218 14.51 -2.41 -7.05
N PRO A 219 14.53 -1.93 -8.31
CA PRO A 219 13.61 -2.40 -9.35
C PRO A 219 13.95 -3.81 -9.89
N VAL A 220 15.11 -4.37 -9.53
CA VAL A 220 15.64 -5.64 -10.03
C VAL A 220 15.64 -6.74 -8.96
N THR A 221 15.93 -6.40 -7.69
CA THR A 221 15.97 -7.35 -6.57
C THR A 221 14.97 -6.99 -5.47
N LYS A 222 14.24 -8.00 -5.00
CA LYS A 222 13.36 -7.90 -3.83
C LYS A 222 14.15 -8.00 -2.52
N SER A 223 15.33 -8.62 -2.53
CA SER A 223 16.20 -8.80 -1.35
C SER A 223 16.55 -7.49 -0.66
N ALA A 224 16.67 -6.39 -1.43
CA ALA A 224 16.97 -5.07 -0.88
C ALA A 224 15.95 -4.62 0.17
N ASN A 225 14.70 -5.07 0.06
CA ASN A 225 13.63 -4.73 1.02
C ASN A 225 13.71 -5.55 2.31
N LEU A 226 14.34 -6.74 2.30
CA LEU A 226 14.35 -7.64 3.45
C LEU A 226 14.93 -7.00 4.71
N LYS A 227 16.00 -6.20 4.57
CA LYS A 227 16.63 -5.51 5.71
C LYS A 227 15.73 -4.45 6.32
N ALA A 228 14.97 -3.71 5.51
CA ALA A 228 14.05 -2.69 6.02
C ALA A 228 12.80 -3.32 6.63
N LEU A 229 12.32 -4.42 6.06
CA LEU A 229 11.13 -5.12 6.55
C LEU A 229 11.39 -5.93 7.81
N PHE A 230 12.61 -6.47 7.96
CA PHE A 230 12.99 -7.34 9.06
C PHE A 230 14.36 -6.91 9.62
N PRO A 231 14.44 -5.74 10.30
CA PRO A 231 15.71 -5.21 10.81
C PRO A 231 16.37 -6.15 11.85
N ARG A 232 15.57 -6.97 12.53
CA ARG A 232 16.00 -7.98 13.51
C ARG A 232 16.45 -9.30 12.88
N GLY A 233 16.44 -9.41 11.55
CA GLY A 233 16.90 -10.57 10.80
C GLY A 233 15.77 -11.45 10.23
N LEU A 234 16.17 -12.45 9.44
CA LEU A 234 15.27 -13.24 8.59
C LEU A 234 14.89 -14.60 9.18
N ASN A 235 15.22 -14.87 10.44
CA ASN A 235 15.05 -16.18 11.06
C ASN A 235 13.59 -16.68 11.09
N LEU A 236 12.63 -15.76 11.03
CA LEU A 236 11.20 -16.09 11.01
C LEU A 236 10.56 -15.92 9.62
N VAL A 237 11.34 -15.65 8.57
CA VAL A 237 10.83 -15.31 7.25
C VAL A 237 10.98 -16.51 6.31
N CYS A 238 9.90 -16.86 5.62
CA CYS A 238 9.88 -17.79 4.51
C CYS A 238 9.44 -17.05 3.25
N ILE A 239 9.94 -17.44 2.09
CA ILE A 239 9.63 -16.80 0.80
C ILE A 239 9.15 -17.87 -0.17
N ILE A 240 8.05 -17.61 -0.90
CA ILE A 240 7.66 -18.39 -2.07
C ILE A 240 7.64 -17.48 -3.29
N ASP A 241 8.42 -17.84 -4.30
CA ASP A 241 8.59 -17.08 -5.54
C ASP A 241 9.05 -18.04 -6.65
N ASP A 242 8.65 -17.78 -7.89
CA ASP A 242 9.05 -18.56 -9.05
C ASP A 242 10.41 -18.13 -9.62
N ARG A 243 10.97 -17.02 -9.11
CA ARG A 243 12.25 -16.46 -9.54
C ARG A 243 13.25 -16.43 -8.39
N GLY A 244 14.31 -17.22 -8.50
CA GLY A 244 15.36 -17.25 -7.49
C GLY A 244 16.29 -16.04 -7.53
N GLU A 245 16.55 -15.52 -8.72
CA GLU A 245 17.49 -14.43 -8.94
C GLU A 245 17.05 -13.10 -8.35
N VAL A 246 15.73 -12.86 -8.19
CA VAL A 246 15.22 -11.63 -7.57
C VAL A 246 15.37 -11.62 -6.05
N TRP A 247 15.71 -12.77 -5.47
CA TRP A 247 15.97 -12.96 -4.04
C TRP A 247 17.44 -13.31 -3.75
N ASP A 248 18.32 -13.13 -4.73
CA ASP A 248 19.74 -13.53 -4.65
C ASP A 248 19.92 -14.98 -4.17
N TRP A 249 18.98 -15.87 -4.53
CA TRP A 249 18.93 -17.25 -4.07
C TRP A 249 19.00 -17.41 -2.55
N SER A 250 18.34 -16.52 -1.80
CA SER A 250 18.20 -16.59 -0.34
C SER A 250 17.88 -18.01 0.14
N SER A 251 18.53 -18.43 1.22
CA SER A 251 18.25 -19.71 1.90
C SER A 251 16.81 -19.84 2.42
N ASN A 252 16.10 -18.72 2.54
CA ASN A 252 14.72 -18.64 3.00
C ASN A 252 13.72 -18.80 1.85
N LEU A 253 14.21 -18.89 0.60
CA LEU A 253 13.40 -19.06 -0.59
C LEU A 253 13.05 -20.54 -0.82
N ILE A 254 11.75 -20.80 -0.88
CA ILE A 254 11.18 -21.99 -1.49
C ILE A 254 10.85 -21.63 -2.93
N HIS A 255 11.77 -21.97 -3.83
CA HIS A 255 11.59 -21.74 -5.26
C HIS A 255 10.47 -22.65 -5.80
N VAL A 256 9.39 -22.05 -6.27
CA VAL A 256 8.24 -22.79 -6.80
C VAL A 256 8.32 -22.91 -8.31
N LYS A 257 7.76 -23.99 -8.86
CA LYS A 257 7.62 -24.10 -10.33
C LYS A 257 6.73 -22.97 -10.85
N PRO A 258 7.16 -22.23 -11.90
CA PRO A 258 6.37 -21.19 -12.53
C PRO A 258 5.00 -21.71 -13.00
N TYR A 259 3.95 -20.95 -12.70
CA TYR A 259 2.58 -21.22 -13.11
C TYR A 259 2.28 -20.48 -14.43
N ARG A 260 2.03 -21.25 -15.49
CA ARG A 260 1.79 -20.77 -16.86
C ARG A 260 0.50 -21.35 -17.41
#